data_AF-H0FYD2-F1
#
_entry.id   AF-H0FYD2-F1
#
_cell.length_a   1.000
_cell.length_b   1.000
_cell.length_c   1.000
_cell.angle_alpha   90.00
_cell.angle_beta   90.00
_cell.angle_gamma   90.00
#
_symmetry.space_group_name_H-M   'P 1'
#
loop_
_entity.id
_entity.type
_entity.pdbx_description
1 polymer ?
#
loop_
_entity_poly.entity_id
_entity_poly.type
_entity_poly.pdbx_seq_one_letter_code
_entity_poly.pdbx_strand_id
1 'polypeptide(L)'
;MALFTPDAVIDDPSTGRHFEGHEGIRDYIERYFIGYHTVTRFLSIETIKETQGRVRVDFTGDFGHEIGLLDISVDADGPITRIDADLE
;
A
#
# COMPACT_ATOMS: atom_id res chain seq x y z
N MET A 1 5.90 -0.94 10.78
CA MET A 1 7.08 -0.13 10.40
C MET A 1 8.26 -0.98 9.97
N ALA A 2 8.57 -2.11 10.63
CA ALA A 2 9.70 -2.98 10.25
C ALA A 2 9.70 -3.51 8.79
N LEU A 3 8.56 -3.45 8.09
CA LEU A 3 8.45 -3.82 6.67
C LEU A 3 8.84 -2.69 5.72
N PHE A 4 9.01 -1.46 6.21
CA PHE A 4 9.29 -0.27 5.40
C PHE A 4 10.66 0.30 5.75
N THR A 5 11.37 0.79 4.74
CA THR A 5 12.55 1.65 4.94
C THR A 5 12.14 2.95 5.66
N PRO A 6 13.05 3.63 6.39
CA PRO A 6 12.74 4.85 7.13
C PRO A 6 12.16 5.99 6.27
N ASP A 7 12.55 6.03 5.00
CA ASP A 7 12.20 7.02 3.98
C ASP A 7 11.18 6.50 2.95
N ALA A 8 10.55 5.36 3.22
CA ALA A 8 9.56 4.77 2.32
C ALA A 8 8.38 5.72 2.04
N VAL A 9 7.78 5.59 0.86
CA VAL A 9 6.64 6.43 0.44
C VAL A 9 5.44 5.57 0.04
N ILE A 10 4.25 5.97 0.47
CA ILE A 10 2.98 5.51 -0.11
C ILE A 10 2.37 6.66 -0.89
N ASP A 11 2.15 6.45 -2.18
CA ASP A 11 1.45 7.37 -3.06
C ASP A 11 0.09 6.77 -3.40
N ASP A 12 -0.97 7.38 -2.90
CA ASP A 12 -2.35 6.93 -3.11
C ASP A 12 -3.20 8.13 -3.54
N PRO A 13 -3.34 8.36 -4.85
CA PRO A 13 -4.14 9.46 -5.40
C PRO A 13 -5.60 9.45 -4.95
N SER A 14 -6.17 8.29 -4.60
CA SER A 14 -7.55 8.19 -4.11
C SER A 14 -7.76 8.94 -2.78
N THR A 15 -6.68 9.10 -2.01
CA THR A 15 -6.67 9.86 -0.76
C THR A 15 -6.36 11.35 -0.94
N GLY A 16 -5.91 11.74 -2.14
CA GLY A 16 -5.43 13.09 -2.46
C GLY A 16 -4.13 13.48 -1.75
N ARG A 17 -3.38 12.53 -1.17
CA ARG A 17 -2.17 12.78 -0.38
C ARG A 17 -1.06 11.77 -0.68
N HIS A 18 0.18 12.15 -0.37
CA HIS A 18 1.32 11.25 -0.30
C HIS A 18 1.73 11.09 1.17
N PHE A 19 2.23 9.91 1.52
CA PHE A 19 2.62 9.55 2.88
C PHE A 19 4.08 9.15 2.91
N GLU A 20 4.90 9.99 3.54
CA GLU A 20 6.35 9.86 3.53
C GLU A 20 6.88 9.40 4.89
N GLY A 21 7.84 8.49 4.84
CA GLY A 21 8.49 7.90 5.99
C GLY A 21 7.54 7.17 6.93
N HIS A 22 8.09 6.68 8.05
CA HIS A 22 7.31 5.88 9.00
C HIS A 22 6.15 6.65 9.65
N GLU A 23 6.26 7.96 9.83
CA GLU A 23 5.17 8.77 10.39
C GLU A 23 4.00 8.90 9.42
N GLY A 24 4.27 9.22 8.15
CA GLY A 24 3.24 9.28 7.11
C GLY A 24 2.58 7.92 6.88
N ILE A 25 3.38 6.85 6.79
CA ILE A 25 2.86 5.49 6.58
C ILE A 25 2.01 5.04 7.77
N ARG A 26 2.38 5.41 9.00
CA ARG A 26 1.55 5.17 10.17
C ARG A 26 0.21 5.90 10.05
N ASP A 27 0.20 7.18 9.70
CA ASP A 27 -1.03 7.96 9.50
C ASP A 27 -1.95 7.31 8.45
N TYR A 28 -1.36 6.83 7.34
CA TYR A 28 -2.08 6.11 6.30
C TYR A 28 -2.75 4.84 6.84
N ILE A 29 -2.00 3.97 7.52
CA ILE A 29 -2.54 2.73 8.09
C ILE A 29 -3.62 3.03 9.14
N GLU A 30 -3.39 4.00 10.02
CA GLU A 30 -4.33 4.34 11.09
C GLU A 30 -5.64 4.90 10.53
N ARG A 31 -5.60 5.76 9.50
CA ARG A 31 -6.82 6.33 8.91
C ARG A 31 -7.56 5.37 8.01
N TYR A 32 -6.86 4.77 7.05
CA TYR A 32 -7.51 4.07 5.93
C TYR A 32 -7.64 2.57 6.17
N PHE A 33 -6.82 1.97 7.04
CA PHE A 33 -6.96 0.55 7.37
C PHE A 33 -7.66 0.34 8.70
N ILE A 34 -7.20 1.03 9.75
CA ILE A 34 -7.82 0.91 11.08
C ILE A 34 -9.13 1.70 11.12
N GLY A 35 -9.11 2.97 10.70
CA GLY A 35 -10.26 3.87 10.80
C GLY A 35 -11.48 3.44 9.98
N TYR A 36 -11.28 2.77 8.84
CA TYR A 36 -12.36 2.21 8.04
C TYR A 36 -12.59 0.71 8.24
N HIS A 37 -11.93 0.08 9.22
CA HIS A 37 -12.00 -1.36 9.45
C HIS A 37 -11.72 -2.20 8.18
N THR A 38 -10.73 -1.76 7.41
CA THR A 38 -10.42 -2.35 6.12
C THR A 38 -9.92 -3.78 6.26
N VAL A 39 -10.59 -4.68 5.55
CA VAL A 39 -10.17 -6.06 5.34
C VAL A 39 -9.63 -6.16 3.91
N THR A 40 -8.38 -6.58 3.81
CA THR A 40 -7.70 -6.79 2.53
C THR A 40 -7.65 -8.26 2.20
N ARG A 41 -8.18 -8.65 1.05
CA ARG A 41 -8.04 -9.99 0.49
C ARG A 41 -7.10 -9.95 -0.71
N PHE A 42 -6.04 -10.76 -0.65
CA PHE A 42 -5.16 -10.98 -1.79
C PHE A 42 -5.92 -11.67 -2.94
N LEU A 43 -5.78 -11.13 -4.16
CA LEU A 43 -6.33 -11.74 -5.37
C LEU A 43 -5.23 -12.33 -6.26
N SER A 44 -4.23 -11.52 -6.60
CA SER A 44 -3.12 -11.95 -7.46
C SER A 44 -1.88 -11.09 -7.26
N ILE A 45 -0.74 -11.62 -7.69
CA ILE A 45 0.52 -10.88 -7.80
C ILE A 45 1.13 -11.09 -9.18
N GLU A 46 1.69 -10.03 -9.74
CA GLU A 46 2.50 -10.04 -10.94
C GLU A 46 3.89 -9.51 -10.60
N THR A 47 4.93 -10.21 -11.02
CA THR A 47 6.31 -9.70 -10.92
C THR A 47 6.57 -8.77 -12.09
N ILE A 48 6.80 -7.47 -11.81
CA ILE A 48 7.17 -6.48 -12.82
C ILE A 48 8.68 -6.57 -13.11
N LYS A 49 9.48 -6.69 -12.04
CA LYS A 49 10.94 -6.92 -12.08
C LYS A 49 11.39 -7.50 -10.74
N GLU A 50 12.68 -7.83 -10.61
CA GLU A 50 13.23 -8.51 -9.43
C GLU A 50 12.86 -7.84 -8.09
N THR A 51 12.82 -6.52 -8.04
CA THR A 51 12.52 -5.74 -6.83
C THR A 51 11.18 -5.01 -6.87
N GLN A 52 10.28 -5.38 -7.81
CA GLN A 52 8.98 -4.74 -7.93
C GLN A 52 7.89 -5.72 -8.37
N GLY A 53 6.76 -5.69 -7.67
CA GLY A 53 5.59 -6.48 -8.01
C GLY A 53 4.30 -5.66 -7.92
N ARG A 54 3.32 -6.03 -8.74
CA ARG A 54 1.96 -5.51 -8.66
C ARG A 54 1.09 -6.50 -7.92
N VAL A 55 0.47 -6.05 -6.84
CA VAL A 55 -0.48 -6.85 -6.07
C VAL A 55 -1.88 -6.33 -6.36
N ARG A 56 -2.77 -7.22 -6.78
CA ARG A 56 -4.20 -6.93 -6.89
C ARG A 56 -4.91 -7.44 -5.66
N VAL A 57 -5.70 -6.57 -5.04
CA VAL A 57 -6.38 -6.85 -3.77
C VAL A 57 -7.85 -6.46 -3.84
N ASP A 58 -8.64 -7.14 -3.04
CA ASP A 58 -10.04 -6.85 -2.79
C ASP A 58 -10.15 -6.23 -1.40
N PHE A 59 -10.55 -4.96 -1.34
CA PHE A 59 -10.74 -4.22 -0.11
C PHE A 59 -12.22 -4.16 0.24
N THR A 60 -12.53 -4.51 1.49
CA THR A 60 -13.84 -4.24 2.09
C THR A 60 -13.66 -3.46 3.38
N GLY A 61 -14.63 -2.64 3.75
CA GLY A 61 -14.60 -1.87 4.99
C GLY A 61 -15.85 -1.01 5.14
N ASP A 62 -15.81 -0.06 6.06
CA ASP A 62 -16.93 0.86 6.30
C ASP A 62 -17.21 1.79 5.09
N PHE A 63 -16.24 1.94 4.17
CA PHE A 63 -16.42 2.64 2.91
C PHE A 63 -17.12 1.80 1.83
N GLY A 64 -17.37 0.51 2.06
CA GLY A 64 -17.95 -0.41 1.09
C GLY A 64 -16.93 -1.41 0.54
N HIS A 65 -16.77 -1.43 -0.78
CA HIS A 65 -15.99 -2.43 -1.51
C HIS A 65 -15.24 -1.76 -2.65
N GLU A 66 -13.93 -2.04 -2.75
CA GLU A 66 -13.05 -1.50 -3.78
C GLU A 66 -12.05 -2.58 -4.23
N ILE A 67 -11.63 -2.54 -5.50
CA ILE A 67 -10.50 -3.34 -5.98
C ILE A 67 -9.28 -2.42 -6.08
N GLY A 68 -8.21 -2.81 -5.40
CA GLY A 68 -6.95 -2.06 -5.37
C GLY A 68 -5.85 -2.70 -6.19
N LEU A 69 -5.04 -1.87 -6.84
CA LEU A 69 -3.77 -2.23 -7.44
C LEU A 69 -2.64 -1.56 -6.66
N LEU A 70 -1.70 -2.35 -6.17
CA LEU A 70 -0.56 -1.89 -5.38
C LEU A 70 0.73 -2.27 -6.10
N ASP A 71 1.42 -1.29 -6.68
CA ASP A 71 2.79 -1.47 -7.16
C ASP A 71 3.76 -1.29 -6.01
N ILE A 72 4.36 -2.39 -5.57
CA ILE A 72 5.25 -2.43 -4.41
C ILE A 72 6.69 -2.55 -4.90
N SER A 73 7.54 -1.62 -4.47
CA SER A 73 8.99 -1.66 -4.65
C SER A 73 9.69 -2.00 -3.34
N VAL A 74 10.70 -2.86 -3.41
CA VAL A 74 11.58 -3.22 -2.28
C VAL A 74 13.03 -2.85 -2.57
N ASP A 75 13.83 -2.64 -1.53
CA ASP A 75 15.28 -2.51 -1.69
C ASP A 75 15.96 -3.90 -1.78
N ALA A 76 17.30 -3.91 -1.83
CA ALA A 76 18.09 -5.13 -1.93
C ALA A 76 18.05 -6.01 -0.66
N ASP A 77 17.71 -5.43 0.49
CA ASP A 77 17.60 -6.13 1.76
C ASP A 77 16.17 -6.65 2.01
N GLY A 78 15.20 -6.22 1.19
CA GLY A 78 13.82 -6.69 1.18
C GLY A 78 12.75 -5.76 1.78
N PRO A 79 13.06 -4.75 2.62
CA PRO A 79 12.08 -3.75 3.03
C PRO A 79 11.46 -2.96 1.88
N ILE A 80 10.21 -2.54 2.07
CA ILE A 80 9.45 -1.73 1.13
C ILE A 80 10.02 -0.31 1.10
N THR A 81 10.26 0.19 -0.12
CA THR A 81 10.69 1.57 -0.39
C THR A 81 9.56 2.41 -0.96
N ARG A 82 8.65 1.82 -1.74
CA ARG A 82 7.51 2.53 -2.30
C ARG A 82 6.30 1.63 -2.50
N ILE A 83 5.11 2.20 -2.29
CA ILE A 83 3.85 1.67 -2.79
C ILE A 83 3.17 2.76 -3.62
N ASP A 84 2.90 2.48 -4.89
CA ASP A 84 1.95 3.25 -5.71
C ASP A 84 0.61 2.52 -5.68
N ALA A 85 -0.42 3.15 -5.13
CA ALA A 85 -1.76 2.60 -5.02
C ALA A 85 -2.69 3.22 -6.05
N ASP A 86 -3.58 2.40 -6.61
CA ASP A 86 -4.66 2.83 -7.50
C ASP A 86 -5.92 1.99 -7.23
N LEU A 87 -7.09 2.51 -7.62
CA LEU A 87 -8.37 1.80 -7.56
C LEU A 87 -8.86 1.49 -8.98
N GLU A 88 -9.46 0.32 -9.19
CA GLU A 88 -10.03 -0.10 -10.49
C GLU A 88 -11.43 0.45 -10.77
#